data_AF-A0A811G4P9-F1
#
_entry.id   AF-A0A811G4P9-F1
#
_cell.length_a   1.000
_cell.length_b   1.000
_cell.length_c   1.000
_cell.angle_alpha   90.00
_cell.angle_beta   90.00
_cell.angle_gamma   90.00
#
_symmetry.space_group_name_H-M   'P 1'
#
loop_
_entity.id
_entity.type
_entity.pdbx_description
1 polymer ?
#
loop_
_entity_poly.entity_id
_entity_poly.type
_entity_poly.pdbx_seq_one_letter_code
_entity_poly.pdbx_strand_id
1 'polypeptide(L)' 'MTADALTSAAKARGDASLLVETQGTSDNSVLSEKEIASADVVIFAADVGVRDRERFKGKRILEYSPRPP' A
#
# COMPACT_ATOMS: atom_id res chain seq x y z
N MET A 1 3.12 -3.70 -11.37
CA MET A 1 2.93 -2.47 -12.17
C MET A 1 2.45 -1.28 -11.32
N THR A 2 1.40 -1.36 -10.49
CA THR A 2 0.99 -0.23 -9.62
C THR A 2 1.95 0.04 -8.45
N ALA A 3 2.43 -1.01 -7.78
CA ALA A 3 3.45 -0.92 -6.74
C ALA A 3 4.76 -0.27 -7.23
N ASP A 4 5.19 -0.60 -8.45
CA ASP A 4 6.41 -0.07 -9.06
C ASP A 4 6.30 1.43 -9.36
N ALA A 5 5.11 1.88 -9.79
CA ALA A 5 4.83 3.29 -10.05
C ALA A 5 4.87 4.13 -8.76
N LEU A 6 4.25 3.64 -7.67
CA LEU A 6 4.32 4.28 -6.35
C LEU A 6 5.76 4.32 -5.82
N THR A 7 6.51 3.23 -5.99
CA THR A 7 7.90 3.14 -5.56
C THR A 7 8.80 4.13 -6.30
N SER A 8 8.59 4.26 -7.61
CA SER A 8 9.35 5.21 -8.44
C SER A 8 9.03 6.67 -8.06
N ALA A 9 7.76 6.98 -7.80
CA ALA A 9 7.34 8.30 -7.37
C ALA A 9 7.87 8.67 -5.97
N ALA A 10 7.86 7.74 -5.02
CA ALA A 10 8.41 7.97 -3.68
C ALA A 10 9.93 8.19 -3.73
N LYS A 11 10.66 7.36 -4.49
CA LYS A 11 12.11 7.52 -4.70
C LYS A 11 12.47 8.87 -5.35
N ALA A 12 11.64 9.35 -6.28
CA ALA A 12 11.86 10.64 -6.95
C ALA A 12 11.68 11.84 -6.01
N ARG A 13 10.86 11.74 -4.96
CA ARG A 13 10.67 12.82 -3.98
C ARG A 13 11.77 12.89 -2.92
N GLY A 14 12.43 11.78 -2.62
CA GLY A 14 13.59 11.71 -1.72
C GLY A 14 13.31 11.97 -0.22
N ASP A 15 12.14 12.51 0.11
CA ASP A 15 11.65 12.78 1.47
C ASP A 15 10.63 11.74 1.97
N ALA A 16 10.21 10.82 1.09
CA ALA A 16 9.12 9.88 1.36
C ALA A 16 9.65 8.45 1.58
N SER A 17 9.37 7.88 2.76
CA SER A 17 9.55 6.46 3.01
C SER A 17 8.32 5.69 2.51
N LEU A 18 8.54 4.74 1.61
CA LEU A 18 7.48 3.89 1.07
C LEU A 18 7.74 2.43 1.43
N LEU A 19 6.74 1.84 2.08
CA LEU A 19 6.65 0.40 2.32
C LEU A 19 5.47 -0.13 1.51
N VAL A 20 5.65 -1.26 0.84
CA VAL A 20 4.64 -1.81 -0.07
C VAL A 20 4.30 -3.22 0.36
N GLU A 21 3.01 -3.45 0.63
CA GLU A 21 2.44 -4.79 0.80
C GLU A 21 1.90 -5.29 -0.54
N THR A 22 2.40 -6.43 -1.01
CA THR A 22 1.78 -7.15 -2.13
C THR A 22 0.86 -8.23 -1.59
N GLN A 23 -0.37 -8.28 -2.10
CA GLN A 23 -1.36 -9.32 -1.78
C GLN A 23 -1.69 -10.11 -3.05
N GLY A 24 -0.77 -10.98 -3.46
CA GLY A 24 -0.90 -11.88 -4.60
C GLY A 24 -1.07 -13.36 -4.22
N THR A 25 -1.13 -14.22 -5.22
CA THR A 25 -1.25 -15.68 -5.03
C THR A 25 0.08 -16.36 -4.69
N SER A 26 1.21 -15.76 -5.06
CA SER A 26 2.53 -16.41 -5.01
C SER A 26 3.52 -15.76 -4.06
N ASP A 27 3.49 -14.42 -3.91
CA ASP A 27 4.38 -13.69 -3.01
C ASP A 27 3.62 -12.58 -2.28
N ASN A 28 3.58 -12.70 -0.95
CA ASN A 28 2.94 -11.73 -0.06
C ASN A 28 3.97 -11.15 0.90
N SER A 29 4.30 -9.87 0.71
CA SER A 29 5.12 -9.12 1.67
C SER A 29 4.21 -8.40 2.65
N VAL A 30 3.80 -9.08 3.71
CA VAL A 30 2.88 -8.52 4.70
C VAL A 30 3.61 -7.51 5.58
N LEU A 31 3.09 -6.30 5.69
CA LEU A 31 3.63 -5.27 6.59
C LEU A 31 3.36 -5.69 8.03
N SER A 32 4.24 -5.32 8.95
CA SER A 32 4.04 -5.52 10.38
C SER A 32 3.10 -4.44 10.96
N GLU A 33 2.49 -4.72 12.11
CA GLU A 33 1.67 -3.71 12.81
C GLU A 33 2.47 -2.45 13.16
N LYS A 34 3.76 -2.58 13.47
CA LYS A 34 4.63 -1.43 13.76
C LYS A 34 4.80 -0.52 12.54
N GLU A 35 5.00 -1.11 11.36
CA GLU A 35 5.11 -0.37 10.10
C GLU A 35 3.81 0.37 9.79
N ILE A 36 2.67 -0.32 9.94
CA ILE A 36 1.35 0.30 9.74
C ILE A 36 1.12 1.42 10.75
N ALA A 37 1.46 1.22 12.02
CA ALA A 37 1.33 2.22 13.07
C ALA A 37 2.25 3.43 12.85
N SER A 38 3.40 3.25 12.20
CA SER A 38 4.30 4.36 11.84
C SER A 38 3.87 5.13 10.60
N ALA A 39 3.01 4.55 9.75
CA ALA A 39 2.60 5.17 8.50
C ALA A 39 1.70 6.39 8.74
N ASP A 40 2.01 7.50 8.06
CA ASP A 40 1.18 8.71 8.06
C ASP A 40 -0.09 8.51 7.20
N VAL A 41 0.06 7.80 6.09
CA VAL A 41 -0.99 7.53 5.10
C VAL A 41 -0.87 6.10 4.62
N VAL A 42 -2.02 5.46 4.40
CA VAL A 42 -2.12 4.12 3.81
C VAL A 42 -2.78 4.26 2.45
N ILE A 43 -2.18 3.69 1.41
CA ILE A 43 -2.73 3.69 0.05
C ILE A 43 -3.09 2.25 -0.33
N PHE A 44 -4.38 2.01 -0.58
CA PHE A 44 -4.85 0.77 -1.16
C PHE A 44 -4.91 0.93 -2.66
N ALA A 45 -3.94 0.32 -3.35
CA ALA A 45 -3.82 0.35 -4.80
C ALA A 45 -4.08 -1.05 -5.37
N ALA A 46 -5.30 -1.55 -5.19
CA ALA A 46 -5.70 -2.92 -5.52
C ALA A 46 -6.98 -2.97 -6.36
N ASP A 47 -7.04 -3.90 -7.31
CA ASP A 47 -8.20 -4.16 -8.17
C ASP A 47 -9.27 -5.00 -7.46
N VAL A 48 -8.84 -5.81 -6.49
CA VAL A 48 -9.68 -6.68 -5.66
C VAL A 48 -9.57 -6.24 -4.20
N GLY A 49 -10.60 -6.56 -3.42
CA GLY A 49 -10.67 -6.16 -2.01
C GLY A 49 -9.41 -6.54 -1.22
N VAL A 50 -8.84 -5.56 -0.52
CA VAL A 50 -7.70 -5.75 0.39
C VAL A 50 -8.12 -6.66 1.55
N ARG A 51 -7.29 -7.63 1.89
CA ARG A 51 -7.49 -8.52 3.06
C ARG A 51 -7.02 -7.83 4.34
N ASP A 52 -7.61 -8.20 5.46
CA ASP A 52 -7.25 -7.70 6.81
C ASP A 52 -7.28 -6.17 6.96
N ARG A 53 -8.25 -5.50 6.31
CA ARG A 53 -8.41 -4.04 6.31
C ARG A 53 -8.53 -3.43 7.72
N GLU A 54 -9.02 -4.19 8.69
CA GLU A 54 -9.11 -3.74 10.08
C GLU A 54 -7.76 -3.35 10.68
N ARG A 55 -6.64 -3.90 10.18
CA ARG A 55 -5.27 -3.56 10.63
C ARG A 55 -4.88 -2.11 10.32
N PHE A 56 -5.55 -1.49 9.36
CA PHE A 56 -5.32 -0.12 8.93
C PHE A 56 -6.34 0.87 9.52
N LYS A 57 -7.24 0.40 10.40
CA LYS A 57 -8.29 1.23 11.00
C LYS A 57 -7.67 2.37 11.82
N GLY A 58 -8.25 3.57 11.67
CA GLY A 58 -7.74 4.78 12.32
C GLY A 58 -6.60 5.47 11.59
N LYS A 59 -6.05 4.87 10.52
CA LYS A 59 -5.14 5.55 9.60
C LYS A 59 -5.91 6.29 8.52
N ARG A 60 -5.25 7.29 7.92
CA ARG A 60 -5.78 7.97 6.73
C ARG A 60 -5.61 7.05 5.54
N ILE A 61 -6.71 6.45 5.10
CA ILE A 61 -6.74 5.50 3.98
C ILE A 61 -7.11 6.27 2.70
N LEU A 62 -6.31 6.07 1.65
CA LEU A 62 -6.62 6.47 0.28
C LEU A 62 -6.84 5.21 -0.55
N GLU A 63 -8.03 5.07 -1.11
CA GLU A 63 -8.36 3.96 -1.99
C GLU A 63 -8.29 4.41 -3.45
N TYR A 64 -7.42 3.74 -4.21
CA TYR A 64 -7.33 3.89 -5.66
C TYR A 64 -7.55 2.51 -6.28
N SER A 65 -8.66 2.37 -7.00
CA SER A 65 -8.92 1.19 -7.82
C SER A 65 -8.53 1.54 -9.25
N PRO A 66 -7.47 0.92 -9.81
CA PRO A 66 -7.26 0.93 -11.24
C PRO A 66 -8.50 0.32 -11.90
N ARG A 67 -9.28 1.13 -12.62
CA ARG A 67 -10.41 0.61 -13.38
C ARG A 67 -9.87 -0.40 -14.39
N PRO A 68 -10.39 -1.63 -14.48
CA PRO A 68 -9.98 -2.54 -15.54
C PRO A 68 -10.34 -1.91 -16.91
N PRO A 69 -9.52 -2.14 -17.95
CA PRO A 69 -9.80 -1.65 -19.30
C PRO A 69 -11.13 -2.18 -19.85
#